data_AF-A0A848J330-F1
#
_entry.id   AF-A0A848J330-F1
#
_cell.length_a   1.000
_cell.length_b   1.000
_cell.length_c   1.000
_cell.angle_alpha   90.00
_cell.angle_beta   90.00
_cell.angle_gamma   90.00
#
_symmetry.space_group_name_H-M   'P 1'
#
loop_
_entity.id
_entity.type
_entity.pdbx_description
1 polymer ?
#
loop_
_entity_poly.entity_id
_entity_poly.type
_entity_poly.pdbx_seq_one_letter_code
_entity_poly.pdbx_strand_id
1 'polypeptide(L)'
;MNEISTKIKYIYSRYLIIAICFIIGYPTFRWYFDYKLGILNLNKEILDFWIPISFPIILIMILLRKRIRLLNIRSSYNKGHFIYLITAALSIIFPTLISLHYIDSSFRQLRQIETPQEIIEVNNKDCYLISDFNVSIKHAKTHITSRPGGRYGSHLDFTTYYVVPIVENDKKIDLANHMYWYCFKFESFMTGKANDNGKFENWDIFQKQNDQKFKQYNFSNFEYLQFVSNTNDQEGYIKAVMRGQKNNNLDKLIILEPVYEPFVDQTEIKFNWIIASFGIGAFVFFIMILIPSINNKVK
;
A
#
# COMPACT_ATOMS: atom_id res chain seq x y z
N MET A 1 11.10 11.85 -45.36
CA MET A 1 11.11 11.10 -44.10
C MET A 1 9.74 10.49 -43.92
N ASN A 2 9.61 9.16 -43.87
CA ASN A 2 8.30 8.49 -43.82
C ASN A 2 7.51 8.93 -42.59
N GLU A 3 6.21 9.19 -42.75
CA GLU A 3 5.33 9.68 -41.68
C GLU A 3 5.40 8.81 -40.41
N ILE A 4 5.46 7.49 -40.60
CA ILE A 4 5.65 6.49 -39.54
C ILE A 4 6.95 6.73 -38.76
N SER A 5 8.06 6.98 -39.46
CA SER A 5 9.36 7.25 -38.82
C SER A 5 9.30 8.50 -37.94
N THR A 6 8.59 9.54 -38.38
CA THR A 6 8.37 10.76 -37.60
C THR A 6 7.56 10.48 -36.33
N LYS A 7 6.45 9.72 -36.43
CA LYS A 7 5.63 9.33 -35.26
C LYS A 7 6.45 8.56 -34.22
N ILE A 8 7.23 7.57 -34.67
CA ILE A 8 8.08 6.76 -33.81
C ILE A 8 9.14 7.63 -33.13
N LYS A 9 9.88 8.43 -33.91
CA LYS A 9 11.01 9.20 -33.41
C LYS A 9 10.62 10.34 -32.48
N TYR A 10 9.47 10.99 -32.69
CA TYR A 10 9.09 12.19 -31.92
C TYR A 10 8.05 11.95 -30.83
N ILE A 11 7.22 10.91 -30.95
CA ILE A 11 6.15 10.63 -30.00
C ILE A 11 6.49 9.35 -29.22
N TYR A 12 6.63 8.22 -29.91
CA TYR A 12 6.78 6.93 -29.24
C TYR A 12 8.11 6.79 -28.48
N SER A 13 9.24 7.22 -29.07
CA SER A 13 10.55 7.18 -28.40
C SER A 13 10.58 8.01 -27.12
N ARG A 14 9.93 9.19 -27.13
CA ARG A 14 9.85 10.09 -25.97
C ARG A 14 8.96 9.49 -24.89
N TYR A 15 7.84 8.88 -25.29
CA TYR A 15 7.03 8.10 -24.38
C TYR A 15 7.83 6.96 -23.72
N LEU A 16 8.57 6.16 -24.50
CA LEU A 16 9.37 5.05 -23.96
C LEU A 16 10.42 5.53 -22.95
N ILE A 17 11.13 6.62 -23.25
CA ILE A 17 12.10 7.20 -22.32
C ILE A 17 11.41 7.60 -21.01
N ILE A 18 10.29 8.32 -21.09
CA ILE A 18 9.53 8.74 -19.90
C ILE A 18 9.06 7.53 -19.09
N ALA A 19 8.50 6.52 -19.77
CA ALA A 19 7.97 5.33 -19.15
C ALA A 19 9.06 4.53 -18.43
N ILE A 20 10.18 4.24 -19.11
CA ILE A 20 11.31 3.48 -18.53
C ILE A 20 11.92 4.25 -17.36
N CYS A 21 12.16 5.56 -17.52
CA CYS A 21 12.68 6.39 -16.45
C CYS A 21 11.76 6.39 -15.23
N PHE A 22 10.45 6.40 -15.41
CA PHE A 22 9.52 6.40 -14.28
C PHE A 22 9.37 5.02 -13.63
N ILE A 23 9.18 3.97 -14.42
CA ILE A 23 9.01 2.58 -13.95
C ILE A 23 10.24 2.11 -13.18
N ILE A 24 11.45 2.51 -13.58
CA ILE A 24 12.69 2.17 -12.85
C ILE A 24 12.98 3.20 -11.76
N GLY A 25 12.87 4.49 -12.09
CA GLY A 25 13.31 5.57 -11.22
C GLY A 25 12.48 5.72 -9.96
N TYR A 26 11.15 5.60 -10.04
CA TYR A 26 10.30 5.76 -8.86
C TYR A 26 10.48 4.65 -7.83
N PRO A 27 10.43 3.35 -8.19
CA PRO A 27 10.70 2.27 -7.24
C PRO A 27 12.13 2.34 -6.68
N THR A 28 13.14 2.69 -7.49
CA THR A 28 14.53 2.87 -7.01
C THR A 28 14.66 4.02 -6.02
N PHE A 29 14.00 5.16 -6.29
CA PHE A 29 13.94 6.29 -5.38
C PHE A 29 13.34 5.86 -4.04
N ARG A 30 12.20 5.14 -4.08
CA ARG A 30 11.55 4.67 -2.87
C ARG A 30 12.43 3.70 -2.11
N TRP A 31 13.05 2.73 -2.78
CA TRP A 31 14.02 1.82 -2.16
C TRP A 31 15.11 2.59 -1.39
N TYR A 32 15.72 3.58 -2.03
CA TYR A 32 16.81 4.32 -1.42
C TYR A 32 16.36 5.20 -0.24
N PHE A 33 15.29 5.97 -0.39
CA PHE A 33 14.88 6.94 0.62
C PHE A 33 14.00 6.35 1.74
N ASP A 34 13.17 5.35 1.44
CA ASP A 34 12.30 4.69 2.41
C ASP A 34 13.01 3.50 3.06
N TYR A 35 13.46 2.51 2.27
CA TYR A 35 13.98 1.26 2.84
C TYR A 35 15.40 1.41 3.37
N LYS A 36 16.30 2.03 2.60
CA LYS A 36 17.71 2.15 2.99
C LYS A 36 17.96 3.27 4.00
N LEU A 37 17.35 4.44 3.80
CA LEU A 37 17.59 5.61 4.64
C LEU A 37 16.53 5.83 5.73
N GLY A 38 15.31 5.31 5.57
CA GLY A 38 14.23 5.50 6.55
C GLY A 38 13.78 6.95 6.73
N ILE A 39 14.10 7.85 5.79
CA ILE A 39 13.83 9.30 5.92
C ILE A 39 12.37 9.63 5.56
N LEU A 40 11.75 8.79 4.73
CA LEU A 40 10.37 9.00 4.28
C LEU A 40 9.36 8.58 5.36
N ASN A 41 9.10 9.48 6.31
CA ASN A 41 7.99 9.38 7.26
C ASN A 41 6.63 9.76 6.64
N LEU A 42 6.43 9.37 5.37
CA LEU A 42 5.17 9.57 4.67
C LEU A 42 4.29 8.33 4.81
N ASN A 43 2.97 8.54 4.79
CA ASN A 43 2.00 7.47 4.79
C ASN A 43 2.23 6.53 3.59
N LYS A 44 2.33 5.23 3.85
CA LYS A 44 2.49 4.19 2.83
C LYS A 44 1.41 4.28 1.76
N GLU A 45 0.16 4.58 2.10
CA GLU A 45 -0.92 4.74 1.12
C GLU A 45 -0.60 5.83 0.07
N ILE A 46 0.04 6.91 0.50
CA ILE A 46 0.44 8.00 -0.39
C ILE A 46 1.57 7.53 -1.34
N LEU A 47 2.56 6.82 -0.79
CA LEU A 47 3.74 6.34 -1.53
C LEU A 47 3.43 5.14 -2.44
N ASP A 48 2.53 4.26 -2.04
CA ASP A 48 2.13 3.04 -2.75
C ASP A 48 1.08 3.29 -3.82
N PHE A 49 0.17 4.25 -3.60
CA PHE A 49 -1.01 4.40 -4.43
C PHE A 49 -1.12 5.80 -5.05
N TRP A 50 -1.11 6.86 -4.24
CA TRP A 50 -1.42 8.21 -4.75
C TRP A 50 -0.35 8.78 -5.67
N ILE A 51 0.94 8.69 -5.28
CA ILE A 51 2.05 9.20 -6.09
C ILE A 51 2.24 8.38 -7.39
N PRO A 52 2.27 7.04 -7.36
CA PRO A 52 2.42 6.22 -8.57
C PRO A 52 1.30 6.40 -9.59
N ILE A 53 0.11 6.83 -9.16
CA ILE A 53 -1.01 7.12 -10.06
C ILE A 53 -0.94 8.56 -10.56
N SER A 54 -0.81 9.54 -9.66
CA SER A 54 -0.96 10.95 -10.00
C SER A 54 0.26 11.48 -10.77
N PHE A 55 1.45 11.03 -10.40
CA PHE A 55 2.69 11.57 -10.98
C PHE A 55 2.86 11.21 -12.47
N PRO A 56 2.63 9.97 -12.93
CA PRO A 56 2.65 9.66 -14.37
C PRO A 56 1.65 10.47 -15.18
N ILE A 57 0.44 10.69 -14.64
CA ILE A 57 -0.60 11.48 -15.32
C ILE A 57 -0.09 12.90 -15.56
N ILE A 58 0.44 13.54 -14.51
CA ILE A 58 1.00 14.90 -14.60
C ILE A 58 2.19 14.94 -15.55
N LEU A 59 3.11 13.97 -15.44
CA LEU A 59 4.32 13.88 -16.25
C LEU A 59 3.99 13.75 -17.75
N ILE A 60 3.05 12.88 -18.10
CA ILE A 60 2.58 12.69 -19.48
C ILE A 60 1.83 13.92 -19.99
N MET A 61 1.00 14.54 -19.15
CA MET A 61 0.27 15.77 -19.50
C MET A 61 1.19 16.95 -19.78
N ILE A 62 2.37 17.02 -19.17
CA ILE A 62 3.33 18.11 -19.40
C ILE A 62 4.23 17.79 -20.61
N LEU A 63 4.86 16.61 -20.61
CA LEU A 63 5.92 16.27 -21.57
C LEU A 63 5.39 15.75 -22.90
N LEU A 64 4.34 14.93 -22.87
CA LEU A 64 3.84 14.23 -24.06
C LEU A 64 2.70 14.98 -24.75
N ARG A 65 1.97 15.86 -24.03
CA ARG A 65 0.84 16.64 -24.57
C ARG A 65 1.18 17.44 -25.82
N LYS A 66 2.30 18.16 -25.84
CA LYS A 66 2.71 18.94 -27.03
C LYS A 66 2.97 18.04 -28.24
N ARG A 67 3.45 16.81 -28.01
CA ARG A 67 3.81 15.85 -29.06
C ARG A 67 2.57 15.12 -29.60
N ILE A 68 1.64 14.72 -28.74
CA ILE A 68 0.38 14.07 -29.15
C ILE A 68 -0.52 15.03 -29.95
N ARG A 69 -0.41 16.35 -29.71
CA ARG A 69 -1.09 17.37 -30.53
C ARG A 69 -0.63 17.41 -31.99
N LEU A 70 0.51 16.80 -32.32
CA LEU A 70 0.97 16.65 -33.71
C LEU A 70 0.15 15.61 -34.48
N LEU A 71 -0.59 14.72 -33.79
CA LEU A 71 -1.46 13.74 -34.42
C LEU A 71 -2.78 14.39 -34.81
N ASN A 72 -3.24 14.18 -36.03
CA ASN A 72 -4.53 14.63 -36.52
C ASN A 72 -5.63 13.65 -36.07
N ILE A 73 -6.06 13.80 -34.81
CA ILE A 73 -7.06 12.91 -34.22
C ILE A 73 -8.46 13.44 -34.53
N ARG A 74 -9.15 12.76 -35.44
CA ARG A 74 -10.54 13.07 -35.79
C ARG A 74 -11.45 12.64 -34.64
N SER A 75 -11.91 13.58 -33.82
CA SER A 75 -12.81 13.33 -32.71
C SER A 75 -13.90 14.40 -32.69
N SER A 76 -15.16 13.95 -32.62
CA SER A 76 -16.35 14.84 -32.58
C SER A 76 -16.35 15.80 -31.37
N TYR A 77 -15.50 15.58 -30.36
CA TYR A 77 -15.58 16.29 -29.08
C TYR A 77 -14.24 16.70 -28.44
N ASN A 78 -13.17 16.91 -29.22
CA ASN A 78 -11.82 17.29 -28.70
C ASN A 78 -11.21 16.33 -27.65
N LYS A 79 -11.91 15.24 -27.30
CA LYS A 79 -11.52 14.20 -26.33
C LYS A 79 -10.49 13.22 -26.89
N GLY A 80 -10.26 13.22 -28.20
CA GLY A 80 -9.31 12.32 -28.86
C GLY A 80 -7.91 12.37 -28.26
N HIS A 81 -7.31 13.56 -28.14
CA HIS A 81 -5.97 13.70 -27.55
C HIS A 81 -5.90 13.30 -26.08
N PHE A 82 -7.00 13.46 -25.34
CA PHE A 82 -7.07 13.10 -23.93
C PHE A 82 -7.00 11.59 -23.71
N ILE A 83 -7.67 10.81 -24.57
CA ILE A 83 -7.62 9.34 -24.51
C ILE A 83 -6.19 8.85 -24.68
N TYR A 84 -5.42 9.42 -25.62
CA TYR A 84 -4.03 9.04 -25.84
C TYR A 84 -3.14 9.35 -24.63
N LEU A 85 -3.38 10.48 -23.96
CA LEU A 85 -2.66 10.84 -22.73
C LEU A 85 -2.97 9.88 -21.59
N ILE A 86 -4.25 9.52 -21.40
CA ILE A 86 -4.65 8.55 -20.38
C ILE A 86 -4.05 7.18 -20.68
N THR A 87 -4.12 6.69 -21.93
CA THR A 87 -3.57 5.38 -22.27
C THR A 87 -2.07 5.33 -22.02
N ALA A 88 -1.33 6.38 -22.38
CA ALA A 88 0.11 6.49 -22.10
C ALA A 88 0.42 6.58 -20.60
N ALA A 89 -0.46 7.19 -19.79
CA ALA A 89 -0.29 7.21 -18.34
C ALA A 89 -0.58 5.84 -17.73
N LEU A 90 -1.68 5.18 -18.12
CA LEU A 90 -2.06 3.85 -17.63
C LEU A 90 -0.99 2.80 -17.92
N SER A 91 -0.39 2.84 -19.11
CA SER A 91 0.71 1.93 -19.49
C SER A 91 1.98 2.12 -18.66
N ILE A 92 2.10 3.22 -17.90
CA ILE A 92 3.17 3.47 -16.93
C ILE A 92 2.70 3.10 -15.51
N ILE A 93 1.47 3.45 -15.15
CA ILE A 93 0.91 3.24 -13.81
C ILE A 93 0.92 1.75 -13.44
N PHE A 94 0.37 0.88 -14.29
CA PHE A 94 0.27 -0.55 -14.00
C PHE A 94 1.63 -1.23 -13.73
N PRO A 95 2.63 -1.15 -14.62
CA PRO A 95 3.94 -1.73 -14.33
C PRO A 95 4.64 -1.07 -13.13
N THR A 96 4.39 0.22 -12.86
CA THR A 96 4.96 0.88 -11.68
C THR A 96 4.37 0.33 -10.38
N LEU A 97 3.05 0.11 -10.31
CA LEU A 97 2.39 -0.47 -9.13
C LEU A 97 2.91 -1.90 -8.86
N ILE A 98 3.06 -2.71 -9.92
CA ILE A 98 3.64 -4.05 -9.82
C ILE A 98 5.10 -3.97 -9.35
N SER A 99 5.88 -3.02 -9.86
CA SER A 99 7.28 -2.83 -9.47
C SER A 99 7.46 -2.38 -8.03
N LEU A 100 6.56 -1.54 -7.51
CA LEU A 100 6.58 -1.14 -6.10
C LEU A 100 6.29 -2.31 -5.18
N HIS A 101 5.28 -3.11 -5.52
CA HIS A 101 4.95 -4.32 -4.78
C HIS A 101 6.11 -5.33 -4.84
N TYR A 102 6.77 -5.46 -6.00
CA TYR A 102 7.97 -6.27 -6.15
C TYR A 102 9.09 -5.82 -5.19
N ILE A 103 9.43 -4.54 -5.15
CA ILE A 103 10.47 -4.02 -4.23
C ILE A 103 10.08 -4.32 -2.78
N ASP A 104 8.85 -4.00 -2.37
CA ASP A 104 8.41 -4.24 -0.99
C ASP A 104 8.51 -5.72 -0.60
N SER A 105 8.16 -6.65 -1.50
CA SER A 105 8.28 -8.09 -1.26
C SER A 105 9.72 -8.59 -1.26
N SER A 106 10.56 -8.10 -2.19
CA SER A 106 11.91 -8.62 -2.42
C SER A 106 12.89 -8.23 -1.32
N PHE A 107 12.66 -7.09 -0.66
CA PHE A 107 13.53 -6.61 0.41
C PHE A 107 13.12 -7.09 1.80
N ARG A 108 11.91 -7.61 1.97
CA ARG A 108 11.49 -8.25 3.22
C ARG A 108 12.07 -9.65 3.26
N GLN A 109 12.94 -9.91 4.22
CA GLN A 109 13.45 -11.26 4.45
C GLN A 109 12.62 -11.94 5.52
N LEU A 110 12.30 -13.22 5.32
CA LEU A 110 11.74 -14.06 6.37
C LEU A 110 12.88 -14.52 7.27
N ARG A 111 12.86 -14.07 8.52
CA ARG A 111 13.83 -14.49 9.54
C ARG A 111 13.15 -15.33 10.60
N GLN A 112 13.77 -16.45 10.90
CA GLN A 112 13.40 -17.26 12.03
C GLN A 112 14.14 -16.73 13.25
N ILE A 113 13.38 -16.34 14.27
CA ILE A 113 13.90 -15.86 15.55
C ILE A 113 13.32 -16.72 16.67
N GLU A 114 14.11 -16.93 17.72
CA GLU A 114 13.64 -17.72 18.86
C GLU A 114 12.80 -16.86 19.78
N THR A 115 13.25 -15.64 20.05
CA THR A 115 12.60 -14.72 20.99
C THR A 115 12.23 -13.38 20.36
N PRO A 116 11.15 -12.72 20.82
CA PRO A 116 10.79 -11.37 20.36
C PRO A 116 11.89 -10.31 20.60
N GLN A 117 12.82 -10.55 21.53
CA GLN A 117 13.89 -9.61 21.86
C GLN A 117 14.90 -9.41 20.73
N GLU A 118 15.12 -10.45 19.93
CA GLU A 118 16.03 -10.43 18.78
C GLU A 118 15.56 -9.46 17.68
N ILE A 119 14.29 -9.04 17.68
CA ILE A 119 13.73 -8.14 16.67
C ILE A 119 14.44 -6.78 16.65
N ILE A 120 14.79 -6.25 17.83
CA ILE A 120 15.46 -4.93 17.96
C ILE A 120 16.84 -4.94 17.30
N GLU A 121 17.52 -6.08 17.31
CA GLU A 121 18.91 -6.20 16.86
C GLU A 121 19.04 -6.39 15.34
N VAL A 122 17.97 -6.80 14.66
CA VAL A 122 18.08 -7.47 13.36
C VAL A 122 17.58 -6.63 12.17
N ASN A 123 16.50 -5.83 12.33
CA ASN A 123 15.99 -4.76 11.45
C ASN A 123 14.44 -4.73 11.47
N ASN A 124 13.83 -3.62 11.92
CA ASN A 124 12.38 -3.46 12.10
C ASN A 124 11.52 -3.52 10.81
N LYS A 125 12.03 -3.93 9.66
CA LYS A 125 11.26 -4.05 8.40
C LYS A 125 11.12 -5.48 7.86
N ASP A 126 11.76 -6.46 8.50
CA ASP A 126 11.73 -7.87 8.10
C ASP A 126 10.45 -8.61 8.56
N CYS A 127 10.23 -9.80 8.01
CA CYS A 127 9.19 -10.73 8.42
C CYS A 127 9.76 -11.74 9.42
N TYR A 128 8.99 -12.11 10.44
CA TYR A 128 9.46 -12.92 11.56
C TYR A 128 8.63 -14.19 11.75
N LEU A 129 9.32 -15.33 11.78
CA LEU A 129 8.81 -16.57 12.34
C LEU A 129 9.32 -16.68 13.77
N ILE A 130 8.43 -16.50 14.75
CA ILE A 130 8.77 -16.58 16.17
C ILE A 130 8.35 -17.95 16.69
N SER A 131 9.32 -18.74 17.13
CA SER A 131 9.09 -20.15 17.50
C SER A 131 8.50 -20.30 18.91
N ASP A 132 8.95 -19.49 19.86
CA ASP A 132 8.49 -19.54 21.25
C ASP A 132 7.98 -18.16 21.70
N PHE A 133 6.70 -17.91 21.42
CA PHE A 133 6.02 -16.72 21.91
C PHE A 133 4.65 -17.09 22.50
N ASN A 134 4.27 -16.31 23.50
CA ASN A 134 2.94 -16.36 24.07
C ASN A 134 2.34 -14.95 24.05
N VAL A 135 1.03 -14.85 24.23
CA VAL A 135 0.33 -13.57 24.24
C VAL A 135 -0.47 -13.42 25.52
N SER A 136 -0.41 -12.26 26.15
CA SER A 136 -1.18 -12.01 27.37
C SER A 136 -2.55 -11.43 27.06
N ILE A 137 -3.53 -12.30 26.76
CA ILE A 137 -4.92 -11.92 26.46
C ILE A 137 -5.53 -11.06 27.58
N LYS A 138 -5.18 -11.34 28.85
CA LYS A 138 -5.66 -10.58 30.03
C LYS A 138 -5.29 -9.09 29.99
N HIS A 139 -4.24 -8.73 29.25
CA HIS A 139 -3.74 -7.38 29.15
C HIS A 139 -3.99 -6.74 27.78
N ALA A 140 -4.83 -7.36 26.96
CA ALA A 140 -5.24 -6.81 25.68
C ALA A 140 -5.84 -5.41 25.83
N LYS A 141 -5.54 -4.54 24.86
CA LYS A 141 -6.08 -3.19 24.77
C LYS A 141 -6.75 -3.01 23.42
N THR A 142 -7.69 -2.08 23.38
CA THR A 142 -8.43 -1.77 22.16
C THR A 142 -8.53 -0.28 21.90
N HIS A 143 -8.51 0.07 20.62
CA HIS A 143 -8.87 1.39 20.12
C HIS A 143 -9.93 1.24 19.05
N ILE A 144 -10.96 2.07 19.10
CA ILE A 144 -12.07 1.99 18.16
C ILE A 144 -12.17 3.32 17.44
N THR A 145 -12.29 3.24 16.13
CA THR A 145 -12.55 4.40 15.27
C THR A 145 -13.85 4.20 14.52
N SER A 146 -14.56 5.31 14.28
CA SER A 146 -15.72 5.36 13.40
C SER A 146 -15.45 6.39 12.31
N ARG A 147 -15.60 6.01 11.05
CA ARG A 147 -15.43 6.89 9.90
C ARG A 147 -16.69 6.83 9.02
N PRO A 148 -17.21 7.98 8.57
CA PRO A 148 -18.27 7.96 7.55
C PRO A 148 -17.70 7.43 6.23
N GLY A 149 -18.36 6.41 5.68
CA GLY A 149 -18.00 5.74 4.44
C GLY A 149 -19.08 5.85 3.37
N GLY A 150 -18.69 5.60 2.12
CA GLY A 150 -19.59 5.57 0.97
C GLY A 150 -19.97 6.93 0.37
N ARG A 151 -20.76 6.88 -0.71
CA ARG A 151 -21.20 8.09 -1.43
C ARG A 151 -22.09 8.93 -0.50
N TYR A 152 -21.62 10.13 -0.15
CA TYR A 152 -22.24 11.06 0.80
C TYR A 152 -22.29 10.59 2.27
N GLY A 153 -21.40 9.68 2.69
CA GLY A 153 -21.37 9.20 4.08
C GLY A 153 -22.58 8.33 4.44
N SER A 154 -23.01 7.48 3.49
CA SER A 154 -24.21 6.65 3.61
C SER A 154 -24.07 5.44 4.53
N HIS A 155 -22.85 5.11 4.93
CA HIS A 155 -22.54 4.10 5.94
C HIS A 155 -21.52 4.62 6.95
N LEU A 156 -21.43 3.93 8.09
CA LEU A 156 -20.37 4.12 9.06
C LEU A 156 -19.47 2.89 9.04
N ASP A 157 -18.19 3.14 8.85
CA ASP A 157 -17.13 2.14 8.96
C ASP A 157 -16.61 2.16 10.38
N PHE A 158 -16.71 1.01 11.05
CA PHE A 158 -16.21 0.80 12.39
C PHE A 158 -14.99 -0.12 12.34
N THR A 159 -13.88 0.37 12.85
CA THR A 159 -12.65 -0.40 12.98
C THR A 159 -12.30 -0.50 14.45
N THR A 160 -12.16 -1.74 14.94
CA THR A 160 -11.63 -2.01 16.27
C THR A 160 -10.23 -2.58 16.14
N TYR A 161 -9.26 -1.80 16.59
CA TYR A 161 -7.85 -2.17 16.68
C TYR A 161 -7.62 -2.89 18.01
N TYR A 162 -7.11 -4.11 17.95
CA TYR A 162 -6.71 -4.92 19.10
C TYR A 162 -5.19 -4.94 19.18
N VAL A 163 -4.66 -4.77 20.40
CA VAL A 163 -3.24 -4.94 20.69
C VAL A 163 -3.09 -5.83 21.92
N VAL A 164 -2.24 -6.85 21.81
CA VAL A 164 -2.00 -7.85 22.84
C VAL A 164 -0.50 -7.93 23.08
N PRO A 165 -0.02 -7.83 24.33
CA PRO A 165 1.42 -7.88 24.58
C PRO A 165 1.94 -9.29 24.30
N ILE A 166 3.00 -9.38 23.51
CA ILE A 166 3.76 -10.60 23.26
C ILE A 166 4.70 -10.81 24.44
N VAL A 167 4.69 -12.00 25.02
CA VAL A 167 5.42 -12.32 26.24
C VAL A 167 6.16 -13.64 26.09
N GLU A 168 7.34 -13.70 26.71
CA GLU A 168 8.03 -14.97 26.93
C GLU A 168 7.32 -15.76 28.03
N ASN A 169 7.35 -17.08 27.92
CA ASN A 169 6.76 -17.96 28.92
C ASN A 169 7.34 -17.65 30.32
N ASP A 170 6.47 -17.65 31.34
CA ASP A 170 6.76 -17.53 32.78
C ASP A 170 7.32 -16.19 33.31
N LYS A 171 7.51 -15.15 32.49
CA LYS A 171 7.95 -13.83 32.98
C LYS A 171 6.79 -12.93 33.42
N LYS A 172 6.94 -12.27 34.57
CA LYS A 172 6.03 -11.18 34.99
C LYS A 172 6.15 -10.02 34.00
N ILE A 173 5.01 -9.56 33.49
CA ILE A 173 4.94 -8.54 32.45
C ILE A 173 4.98 -7.16 33.10
N ASP A 174 5.98 -6.35 32.77
CA ASP A 174 5.97 -4.91 33.04
C ASP A 174 5.25 -4.18 31.90
N LEU A 175 3.93 -4.01 32.05
CA LEU A 175 3.09 -3.33 31.07
C LEU A 175 3.51 -1.88 30.84
N ALA A 176 4.16 -1.22 31.79
CA ALA A 176 4.51 0.19 31.67
C ALA A 176 5.68 0.42 30.69
N ASN A 177 6.55 -0.58 30.50
CA ASN A 177 7.72 -0.51 29.62
C ASN A 177 7.72 -1.60 28.54
N HIS A 178 6.58 -2.27 28.33
CA HIS A 178 6.46 -3.36 27.36
C HIS A 178 6.61 -2.87 25.92
N MET A 179 7.49 -3.52 25.15
CA MET A 179 7.87 -3.07 23.80
C MET A 179 7.20 -3.87 22.67
N TYR A 180 6.82 -5.13 22.88
CA TYR A 180 6.41 -6.05 21.81
C TYR A 180 4.90 -6.31 21.81
N TRP A 181 4.21 -5.93 20.74
CA TRP A 181 2.76 -5.99 20.66
C TRP A 181 2.28 -6.74 19.42
N TYR A 182 1.45 -7.75 19.64
CA TYR A 182 0.69 -8.45 18.61
C TYR A 182 -0.57 -7.65 18.31
N CYS A 183 -0.76 -7.27 17.05
CA CYS A 183 -1.77 -6.33 16.65
C CYS A 183 -2.61 -6.89 15.50
N PHE A 184 -3.90 -6.67 15.56
CA PHE A 184 -4.85 -7.08 14.53
C PHE A 184 -6.11 -6.23 14.64
N LYS A 185 -6.90 -6.19 13.57
CA LYS A 185 -8.12 -5.38 13.52
C LYS A 185 -9.33 -6.19 13.06
N PHE A 186 -10.49 -5.76 13.54
CA PHE A 186 -11.78 -6.17 12.98
C PHE A 186 -12.48 -4.94 12.39
N GLU A 187 -12.89 -5.09 11.14
CA GLU A 187 -13.64 -4.08 10.39
C GLU A 187 -15.08 -4.54 10.21
N SER A 188 -16.01 -3.60 10.35
CA SER A 188 -17.38 -3.79 9.89
C SER A 188 -17.91 -2.52 9.23
N PHE A 189 -18.76 -2.70 8.23
CA PHE A 189 -19.51 -1.63 7.59
C PHE A 189 -20.97 -1.74 8.01
N MET A 190 -21.60 -0.62 8.34
CA MET A 190 -23.03 -0.57 8.62
C MET A 190 -23.75 0.37 7.65
N THR A 191 -24.65 -0.19 6.84
CA THR A 191 -25.52 0.57 5.94
C THR A 191 -26.68 1.18 6.72
N GLY A 192 -26.80 2.51 6.73
CA GLY A 192 -27.95 3.17 7.34
C GLY A 192 -27.73 4.67 7.57
N LYS A 193 -28.76 5.48 7.31
CA LYS A 193 -28.78 6.87 7.76
C LYS A 193 -28.82 6.87 9.28
N ALA A 194 -27.76 7.42 9.86
CA ALA A 194 -27.59 7.69 11.28
C ALA A 194 -28.80 8.40 11.91
N ASN A 195 -29.78 7.64 12.40
CA ASN A 195 -30.68 8.14 13.44
C ASN A 195 -30.00 7.86 14.79
N ASP A 196 -29.87 8.88 15.64
CA ASP A 196 -28.98 8.84 16.80
C ASP A 196 -29.28 7.72 17.81
N ASN A 197 -30.52 7.22 17.87
CA ASN A 197 -30.90 6.10 18.74
C ASN A 197 -30.47 4.72 18.19
N GLY A 198 -30.47 4.53 16.86
CA GLY A 198 -30.05 3.26 16.23
C GLY A 198 -28.54 3.05 16.20
N LYS A 199 -27.74 4.08 16.51
CA LYS A 199 -26.27 3.97 16.63
C LYS A 199 -25.87 3.17 17.86
N PHE A 200 -26.56 3.32 18.99
CA PHE A 200 -26.16 2.71 20.26
C PHE A 200 -26.46 1.20 20.32
N GLU A 201 -27.62 0.75 19.85
CA GLU A 201 -27.98 -0.67 19.83
C GLU A 201 -27.09 -1.48 18.87
N ASN A 202 -26.85 -0.94 17.67
CA ASN A 202 -26.01 -1.61 16.68
C ASN A 202 -24.52 -1.60 17.06
N TRP A 203 -24.08 -0.57 17.79
CA TRP A 203 -22.73 -0.53 18.38
C TRP A 203 -22.53 -1.61 19.44
N ASP A 204 -23.49 -1.80 20.34
CA ASP A 204 -23.41 -2.85 21.37
C ASP A 204 -23.37 -4.25 20.73
N ILE A 205 -24.15 -4.47 19.68
CA ILE A 205 -24.12 -5.72 18.90
C ILE A 205 -22.74 -5.92 18.24
N PHE A 206 -22.19 -4.90 17.60
CA PHE A 206 -20.87 -4.97 16.98
C PHE A 206 -19.76 -5.27 17.99
N GLN A 207 -19.77 -4.62 19.15
CA GLN A 207 -18.78 -4.88 20.19
C GLN A 207 -18.91 -6.30 20.74
N LYS A 208 -20.13 -6.77 21.02
CA LYS A 208 -20.36 -8.16 21.45
C LYS A 208 -19.85 -9.17 20.43
N GLN A 209 -20.06 -8.94 19.14
CA GLN A 209 -19.56 -9.81 18.07
C GLN A 209 -18.03 -9.81 18.02
N ASN A 210 -17.40 -8.64 18.13
CA ASN A 210 -15.94 -8.55 18.13
C ASN A 210 -15.33 -9.18 19.39
N ASP A 211 -15.94 -9.01 20.55
CA ASP A 211 -15.50 -9.64 21.80
C ASP A 211 -15.58 -11.16 21.71
N GLN A 212 -16.63 -11.70 21.06
CA GLN A 212 -16.74 -13.13 20.80
C GLN A 212 -15.64 -13.62 19.84
N LYS A 213 -15.42 -12.90 18.73
CA LYS A 213 -14.33 -13.20 17.79
C LYS A 213 -12.97 -13.15 18.46
N PHE A 214 -12.73 -12.16 19.31
CA PHE A 214 -11.50 -11.99 20.08
C PHE A 214 -11.27 -13.17 21.04
N LYS A 215 -12.31 -13.60 21.76
CA LYS A 215 -12.22 -14.77 22.66
C LYS A 215 -11.91 -16.07 21.95
N GLN A 216 -12.34 -16.21 20.70
CA GLN A 216 -12.10 -17.39 19.87
C GLN A 216 -10.86 -17.26 18.97
N TYR A 217 -10.17 -16.12 19.04
CA TYR A 217 -9.07 -15.82 18.14
C TYR A 217 -7.87 -16.72 18.44
N ASN A 218 -7.38 -17.39 17.40
CA ASN A 218 -6.18 -18.22 17.50
C ASN A 218 -4.94 -17.38 17.15
N PHE A 219 -4.17 -17.03 18.19
CA PHE A 219 -2.95 -16.22 18.06
C PHE A 219 -1.75 -16.97 17.49
N SER A 220 -1.84 -18.29 17.30
CA SER A 220 -0.77 -19.13 16.75
C SER A 220 -1.02 -19.52 15.29
N ASN A 221 -2.19 -19.20 14.74
CA ASN A 221 -2.54 -19.54 13.37
C ASN A 221 -2.12 -18.41 12.43
N PHE A 222 -0.86 -18.34 12.06
CA PHE A 222 -0.34 -17.40 11.04
C PHE A 222 0.89 -18.02 10.35
N GLU A 223 1.27 -17.47 9.20
CA GLU A 223 2.49 -17.89 8.49
C GLU A 223 3.72 -17.15 9.00
N TYR A 224 3.60 -15.83 9.23
CA TYR A 224 4.65 -15.02 9.83
C TYR A 224 4.09 -13.73 10.45
N LEU A 225 4.90 -13.05 11.26
CA LEU A 225 4.63 -11.74 11.82
C LEU A 225 5.36 -10.65 11.05
N GLN A 226 4.71 -9.52 10.86
CA GLN A 226 5.24 -8.40 10.09
C GLN A 226 5.20 -7.10 10.88
N PHE A 227 6.26 -6.31 10.81
CA PHE A 227 6.27 -4.99 11.43
C PHE A 227 5.31 -4.03 10.74
N VAL A 228 4.46 -3.37 11.54
CA VAL A 228 3.53 -2.34 11.07
C VAL A 228 4.24 -0.98 11.09
N SER A 229 4.71 -0.55 9.92
CA SER A 229 5.35 0.77 9.73
C SER A 229 4.54 1.66 8.79
N ASN A 230 4.35 2.92 9.18
CA ASN A 230 3.91 4.05 8.35
C ASN A 230 2.56 3.83 7.63
N THR A 231 1.64 3.07 8.24
CA THR A 231 0.27 2.87 7.74
C THR A 231 -0.75 3.66 8.57
N ASN A 232 -1.93 3.91 7.99
CA ASN A 232 -3.08 4.46 8.75
C ASN A 232 -3.42 3.60 9.99
N ASP A 233 -3.21 2.29 9.89
CA ASP A 233 -3.51 1.34 10.97
C ASP A 233 -2.50 1.41 12.11
N GLN A 234 -1.24 1.77 11.83
CA GLN A 234 -0.21 1.97 12.85
C GLN A 234 -0.67 3.00 13.89
N GLU A 235 -1.30 4.10 13.46
CA GLU A 235 -1.83 5.12 14.35
C GLU A 235 -2.92 4.55 15.27
N GLY A 236 -3.80 3.69 14.74
CA GLY A 236 -4.83 2.99 15.51
C GLY A 236 -4.25 2.07 16.58
N TYR A 237 -3.24 1.28 16.22
CA TYR A 237 -2.53 0.40 17.16
C TYR A 237 -1.76 1.18 18.23
N ILE A 238 -1.05 2.24 17.87
CA ILE A 238 -0.36 3.13 18.82
C ILE A 238 -1.35 3.72 19.82
N LYS A 239 -2.51 4.21 19.36
CA LYS A 239 -3.56 4.73 20.25
C LYS A 239 -4.12 3.66 21.19
N ALA A 240 -4.19 2.40 20.75
CA ALA A 240 -4.61 1.28 21.60
C ALA A 240 -3.57 1.00 22.70
N VAL A 241 -2.27 0.97 22.36
CA VAL A 241 -1.18 0.79 23.33
C VAL A 241 -1.17 1.92 24.36
N MET A 242 -1.29 3.17 23.92
CA MET A 242 -1.22 4.35 24.78
C MET A 242 -2.34 4.45 25.81
N ARG A 243 -3.47 3.75 25.62
CA ARG A 243 -4.53 3.66 26.65
C ARG A 243 -4.12 2.88 27.90
N GLY A 244 -2.97 2.20 27.89
CA GLY A 244 -2.49 1.37 28.99
C GLY A 244 -1.05 1.63 29.45
N GLN A 245 -0.26 2.44 28.73
CA GLN A 245 1.12 2.75 29.08
C GLN A 245 1.29 4.16 29.66
N LYS A 246 2.23 4.32 30.60
CA LYS A 246 2.60 5.61 31.19
C LYS A 246 3.78 6.27 30.48
N ASN A 247 4.58 5.51 29.72
CA ASN A 247 5.85 5.98 29.16
C ASN A 247 5.73 6.11 27.63
N ASN A 248 5.89 7.33 27.12
CA ASN A 248 5.57 7.71 25.73
C ASN A 248 6.71 7.43 24.73
N ASN A 249 7.56 6.42 24.95
CA ASN A 249 8.65 6.10 24.03
C ASN A 249 8.14 5.30 22.82
N LEU A 250 7.44 6.01 21.93
CA LEU A 250 6.90 5.50 20.66
C LEU A 250 7.99 4.87 19.78
N ASP A 251 9.20 5.41 19.81
CA ASP A 251 10.30 4.99 18.94
C ASP A 251 10.85 3.59 19.26
N LYS A 252 10.52 3.05 20.45
CA LYS A 252 10.92 1.70 20.89
C LYS A 252 9.79 0.68 20.74
N LEU A 253 8.61 1.11 20.30
CA LEU A 253 7.45 0.23 20.21
C LEU A 253 7.57 -0.66 18.97
N ILE A 254 7.49 -1.97 19.18
CA ILE A 254 7.44 -2.97 18.13
C ILE A 254 6.01 -3.48 18.02
N ILE A 255 5.35 -3.08 16.93
CA ILE A 255 4.00 -3.51 16.57
C ILE A 255 4.10 -4.52 15.43
N LEU A 256 3.61 -5.74 15.70
CA LEU A 256 3.62 -6.85 14.75
C LEU A 256 2.20 -7.25 14.39
N GLU A 257 1.94 -7.49 13.11
CA GLU A 257 0.67 -7.97 12.59
C GLU A 257 0.86 -9.38 11.96
N PRO A 258 -0.06 -10.32 12.21
CA PRO A 258 -0.02 -11.65 11.59
C PRO A 258 -0.33 -11.57 10.10
N VAL A 259 0.46 -12.29 9.31
CA VAL A 259 0.19 -12.54 7.90
C VAL A 259 -0.12 -14.01 7.72
N TYR A 260 -1.21 -14.29 7.00
CA TYR A 260 -1.74 -15.64 6.77
C TYR A 260 -1.40 -16.18 5.38
N GLU A 261 -0.87 -15.33 4.52
CA GLU A 261 -0.44 -15.74 3.18
C GLU A 261 0.97 -16.32 3.28
N PRO A 262 1.26 -17.43 2.57
CA PRO A 262 2.57 -18.04 2.62
C PRO A 262 3.63 -17.04 2.17
N PHE A 263 4.80 -17.10 2.79
CA PHE A 263 5.96 -16.33 2.35
C PHE A 263 6.46 -16.91 1.03
N VAL A 264 5.87 -16.45 -0.07
CA VAL A 264 6.30 -16.85 -1.41
C VAL A 264 7.34 -15.84 -1.86
N ASP A 265 8.53 -16.34 -2.20
CA ASP A 265 9.53 -15.59 -2.94
C ASP A 265 9.01 -15.36 -4.37
N GLN A 266 8.08 -14.41 -4.51
CA GLN A 266 7.40 -14.09 -5.76
C GLN A 266 8.27 -13.21 -6.67
N THR A 267 9.57 -13.09 -6.37
CA THR A 267 10.49 -12.19 -7.06
C THR A 267 10.48 -12.44 -8.58
N GLU A 268 10.72 -13.67 -9.02
CA GLU A 268 10.78 -14.01 -10.45
C GLU A 268 9.43 -13.80 -11.16
N ILE A 269 8.33 -14.26 -10.53
CA ILE A 269 6.99 -14.15 -11.11
C ILE A 269 6.59 -12.68 -11.25
N LYS A 270 6.80 -11.86 -10.21
CA LYS A 270 6.46 -10.43 -10.21
C LYS A 270 7.29 -9.65 -11.22
N PHE A 271 8.58 -9.98 -11.40
CA PHE A 271 9.42 -9.33 -12.41
C PHE A 271 8.89 -9.54 -13.83
N ASN A 272 8.48 -10.76 -14.17
CA ASN A 272 7.88 -11.07 -15.47
C ASN A 272 6.58 -10.28 -15.71
N TRP A 273 5.78 -10.05 -14.67
CA TRP A 273 4.57 -9.23 -14.76
C TRP A 273 4.85 -7.75 -15.02
N ILE A 274 5.96 -7.19 -14.51
CA ILE A 274 6.37 -5.82 -14.83
C ILE A 274 6.64 -5.71 -16.34
N ILE A 275 7.43 -6.64 -16.90
CA ILE A 275 7.75 -6.65 -18.33
C ILE A 275 6.50 -6.87 -19.18
N ALA A 276 5.65 -7.85 -18.81
CA ALA A 276 4.43 -8.17 -19.55
C ALA A 276 3.44 -6.99 -19.55
N SER A 277 3.17 -6.39 -18.38
CA SER A 277 2.24 -5.26 -18.27
C SER A 277 2.73 -4.02 -19.03
N PHE A 278 4.03 -3.70 -18.92
CA PHE A 278 4.63 -2.62 -19.69
C PHE A 278 4.58 -2.91 -21.20
N GLY A 279 4.93 -4.13 -21.61
CA GLY A 279 4.92 -4.56 -23.01
C GLY A 279 3.53 -4.41 -23.65
N ILE A 280 2.49 -4.90 -22.97
CA ILE A 280 1.10 -4.77 -23.43
C ILE A 280 0.71 -3.29 -23.53
N GLY A 281 0.95 -2.50 -22.49
CA GLY A 281 0.59 -1.08 -22.48
C GLY A 281 1.32 -0.27 -23.55
N ALA A 282 2.63 -0.49 -23.71
CA ALA A 282 3.45 0.14 -24.74
C ALA A 282 3.00 -0.27 -26.15
N PHE A 283 2.66 -1.54 -26.37
CA PHE A 283 2.15 -2.04 -27.65
C PHE A 283 0.80 -1.44 -28.03
N VAL A 284 -0.14 -1.37 -27.09
CA VAL A 284 -1.44 -0.70 -27.30
C VAL A 284 -1.23 0.77 -27.67
N PHE A 285 -0.38 1.48 -26.93
CA PHE A 285 -0.08 2.88 -27.22
C PHE A 285 0.63 3.08 -28.56
N PHE A 286 1.51 2.14 -28.93
CA PHE A 286 2.17 2.12 -30.24
C PHE A 286 1.16 2.03 -31.38
N ILE A 287 0.24 1.06 -31.32
CA ILE A 287 -0.83 0.91 -32.32
C ILE A 287 -1.66 2.19 -32.40
N MET A 288 -2.06 2.75 -31.26
CA MET A 288 -2.83 4.00 -31.22
C MET A 288 -2.13 5.14 -31.95
N ILE A 289 -0.81 5.30 -31.79
CA ILE A 289 -0.04 6.35 -32.47
C ILE A 289 0.00 6.14 -33.99
N LEU A 290 -0.03 4.90 -34.49
CA LEU A 290 0.07 4.61 -35.92
C LEU A 290 -1.19 5.00 -36.71
N ILE A 291 -2.37 4.89 -36.08
CA ILE A 291 -3.69 5.13 -36.71
C ILE A 291 -3.86 6.57 -37.24
N PRO A 292 -3.69 7.65 -36.45
CA PRO A 292 -3.95 9.02 -36.89
C PRO A 292 -2.82 9.55 -37.76
N SER A 293 -3.14 10.37 -38.78
CA SER A 293 -2.11 11.03 -39.60
C SER A 293 -1.40 12.17 -38.88
N ILE A 294 -0.24 12.64 -39.35
CA ILE A 294 0.40 13.84 -38.79
C ILE A 294 -0.32 15.11 -39.26
N ASN A 295 -0.56 16.04 -38.35
CA ASN A 295 -1.12 17.35 -38.63
C ASN A 295 -0.02 18.30 -39.15
N ASN A 296 -0.04 18.62 -40.44
CA ASN A 296 0.94 19.50 -41.09
C ASN A 296 0.79 21.00 -40.73
N LYS A 297 -0.17 21.37 -39.86
CA LYS A 297 -0.46 22.77 -39.50
C LYS A 297 0.40 23.35 -38.37
N VAL A 298 1.34 22.60 -37.80
CA VAL A 298 2.24 23.11 -36.76
C VAL A 298 3.68 22.95 -37.25
N LYS A 299 4.10 23.90 -38.09
CA LYS A 299 5.52 24.23 -38.30
C LYS A 299 5.92 25.25 -37.24
#